data_AF-F9DSL7-F1
#
_entry.id   AF-F9DSL7-F1
#
_cell.length_a   1.000
_cell.length_b   1.000
_cell.length_c   1.000
_cell.angle_alpha   90.00
_cell.angle_beta   90.00
_cell.angle_gamma   90.00
#
_symmetry.space_group_name_H-M   'P 1'
#
loop_
_entity.id
_entity.type
_entity.pdbx_description
1 polymer ?
#
loop_
_entity_poly.entity_id
_entity_poly.type
_entity_poly.pdbx_seq_one_letter_code
_entity_poly.pdbx_strand_id
1 'polypeptide(L)'
;MILQKKISGIGSSLNVSITEAHSFDKNDLSKYKKVFNEYKLKKVIEASSFEDMNWTIVDSIRNKRNLYFDLDTYPDLNSALKCFIIIQISSNFTIQHIAFVQSTARKAIILTEGFKEDKVDELEEYAQKLGYSSRFRMIIYTNKFLQFIEHRYKNKYDVKISSLQEMYNKNRDCIV
;
A
#
# COMPACT_ATOMS: atom_id res chain seq x y z
N MET A 1 -10.37 39.80 17.10
CA MET A 1 -11.42 38.79 16.83
C MET A 1 -11.22 38.30 15.40
N ILE A 2 -10.47 37.20 15.22
CA ILE A 2 -10.11 36.67 13.89
C ILE A 2 -11.00 35.45 13.63
N LEU A 3 -11.82 35.53 12.57
CA LEU A 3 -12.67 34.44 12.12
C LEU A 3 -11.82 33.27 11.64
N GLN A 4 -11.78 32.19 12.41
CA GLN A 4 -11.35 30.88 11.91
C GLN A 4 -12.48 30.27 11.08
N LYS A 5 -12.34 30.29 9.75
CA LYS A 5 -13.20 29.54 8.84
C LYS A 5 -12.92 28.05 9.03
N LYS A 6 -13.80 27.38 9.78
CA LYS A 6 -13.89 25.93 9.91
C LYS A 6 -14.31 25.35 8.56
N ILE A 7 -13.38 24.76 7.82
CA ILE A 7 -13.70 23.92 6.65
C ILE A 7 -14.10 22.56 7.20
N SER A 8 -15.38 22.41 7.54
CA SER A 8 -16.00 21.13 7.86
C SER A 8 -16.64 20.55 6.60
N GLY A 9 -16.15 19.41 6.16
CA GLY A 9 -16.87 18.59 5.17
C GLY A 9 -15.96 17.65 4.40
N ILE A 10 -16.23 16.35 4.52
CA ILE A 10 -15.98 15.31 3.50
C ILE A 10 -14.66 14.54 3.60
N GLY A 11 -13.63 15.07 4.28
CA GLY A 11 -12.48 14.25 4.71
C GLY A 11 -12.86 13.11 5.68
N SER A 12 -14.09 13.12 6.20
CA SER A 12 -14.62 12.16 7.16
C SER A 12 -15.09 10.83 6.58
N SER A 13 -15.36 10.69 5.27
CA SER A 13 -15.97 9.44 4.75
C SER A 13 -15.01 8.25 4.66
N LEU A 14 -13.70 8.50 4.47
CA LEU A 14 -12.64 7.49 4.58
C LEU A 14 -11.89 7.54 5.92
N ASN A 15 -12.12 8.59 6.72
CA ASN A 15 -11.65 8.68 8.11
C ASN A 15 -12.64 8.02 9.10
N VAL A 16 -13.71 7.40 8.61
CA VAL A 16 -14.40 6.37 9.38
C VAL A 16 -13.44 5.20 9.50
N SER A 17 -12.73 5.18 10.63
CA SER A 17 -12.24 3.96 11.26
C SER A 17 -11.26 3.13 10.43
N ILE A 18 -9.96 3.40 10.62
CA ILE A 18 -8.87 2.42 10.47
C ILE A 18 -9.09 1.18 11.41
N THR A 19 -10.17 1.18 12.19
CA THR A 19 -10.71 0.08 13.00
C THR A 19 -11.75 -0.81 12.31
N GLU A 20 -12.29 -0.44 11.14
CA GLU A 20 -13.11 -1.36 10.33
C GLU A 20 -12.22 -1.96 9.24
N ALA A 21 -12.14 -3.28 9.20
CA ALA A 21 -11.43 -4.00 8.15
C ALA A 21 -12.13 -3.74 6.80
N HIS A 22 -11.78 -2.64 6.13
CA HIS A 22 -12.22 -2.36 4.77
C HIS A 22 -11.58 -3.37 3.83
N SER A 23 -12.26 -4.50 3.64
CA SER A 23 -11.92 -5.46 2.60
C SER A 23 -12.15 -4.84 1.23
N PHE A 24 -11.21 -5.09 0.33
CA PHE A 24 -11.31 -4.70 -1.07
C PHE A 24 -12.43 -5.50 -1.73
N ASP A 25 -13.44 -4.79 -2.24
CA ASP A 25 -14.41 -5.37 -3.17
C ASP A 25 -14.04 -4.96 -4.60
N LYS A 26 -13.64 -5.95 -5.40
CA LYS A 26 -13.29 -5.76 -6.82
C LYS A 26 -14.46 -5.22 -7.65
N ASN A 27 -15.71 -5.41 -7.20
CA ASN A 27 -16.89 -4.97 -7.93
C ASN A 27 -17.28 -3.52 -7.59
N ASP A 28 -16.73 -2.95 -6.52
CA ASP A 28 -16.98 -1.56 -6.13
C ASP A 28 -15.70 -0.71 -6.06
N LEU A 29 -15.23 -0.34 -7.25
CA LEU A 29 -14.13 0.62 -7.43
C LEU A 29 -14.60 2.09 -7.36
N SER A 30 -15.91 2.31 -7.31
CA SER A 30 -16.52 3.64 -7.50
C SER A 30 -16.05 4.64 -6.43
N LYS A 31 -16.01 4.20 -5.17
CA LYS A 31 -15.53 4.98 -4.04
C LYS A 31 -14.07 5.41 -4.20
N TYR A 32 -13.19 4.53 -4.68
CA TYR A 32 -11.78 4.83 -4.87
C TYR A 32 -11.55 5.78 -6.04
N LYS A 33 -12.29 5.60 -7.14
CA LYS A 33 -12.24 6.50 -8.30
C LYS A 33 -12.72 7.92 -7.94
N LYS A 34 -13.76 8.02 -7.11
CA LYS A 34 -14.22 9.32 -6.59
C LYS A 34 -13.12 10.02 -5.79
N VAL A 35 -12.49 9.30 -4.86
CA VAL A 35 -11.42 9.84 -4.01
C VAL A 35 -10.19 10.19 -4.83
N PHE A 36 -9.82 9.35 -5.82
CA PHE A 36 -8.78 9.68 -6.80
C PHE A 36 -9.05 11.01 -7.50
N ASN A 37 -10.27 11.23 -8.00
CA ASN A 37 -10.64 12.47 -8.67
C ASN A 37 -10.58 13.68 -7.72
N GLU A 38 -10.98 13.51 -6.45
CA GLU A 38 -10.84 14.57 -5.44
C GLU A 38 -9.36 14.95 -5.21
N TYR A 39 -8.47 13.97 -5.08
CA TYR A 39 -7.04 14.21 -4.91
C TYR A 39 -6.36 14.74 -6.19
N LYS A 40 -6.88 14.37 -7.37
CA LYS A 40 -6.49 14.98 -8.65
C LYS A 40 -6.87 16.45 -8.72
N LEU A 41 -8.09 16.83 -8.33
CA LEU A 41 -8.54 18.22 -8.26
C LEU A 41 -7.71 19.05 -7.28
N LYS A 42 -7.31 18.45 -6.16
CA LYS A 42 -6.41 19.06 -5.16
C LYS A 42 -4.94 19.15 -5.60
N LYS A 43 -4.60 18.66 -6.80
CA LYS A 43 -3.23 18.57 -7.34
C LYS A 43 -2.27 17.74 -6.48
N VAL A 44 -2.82 16.82 -5.67
CA VAL A 44 -2.02 15.82 -4.93
C VAL A 44 -1.66 14.65 -5.84
N ILE A 45 -2.53 14.33 -6.81
CA ILE A 45 -2.27 13.32 -7.85
C ILE A 45 -2.27 14.02 -9.21
N GLU A 46 -1.20 13.83 -9.97
CA GLU A 46 -1.08 14.20 -11.38
C GLU A 46 -1.16 12.92 -12.23
N ALA A 47 -2.32 12.66 -12.83
CA ALA A 47 -2.59 11.56 -13.76
C ALA A 47 -3.80 11.91 -14.64
N SER A 48 -3.88 11.34 -15.85
CA SER A 48 -4.99 11.59 -16.78
C SER A 48 -6.25 10.85 -16.33
N SER A 49 -6.12 9.60 -15.90
CA SER A 49 -7.22 8.77 -15.40
C SER A 49 -6.80 7.88 -14.24
N PHE A 50 -7.76 7.25 -13.57
CA PHE A 50 -7.47 6.22 -12.57
C PHE A 50 -6.82 5.00 -13.23
N GLU A 51 -7.17 4.72 -14.48
CA GLU A 51 -6.71 3.57 -15.26
C GLU A 51 -5.26 3.73 -15.73
N ASP A 52 -4.71 4.96 -15.73
CA ASP A 52 -3.33 5.23 -16.12
C ASP A 52 -2.32 4.36 -15.35
N MET A 53 -1.30 3.88 -16.06
CA MET A 53 -0.21 3.10 -15.46
C MET A 53 0.74 3.97 -14.63
N ASN A 54 0.78 5.28 -14.87
CA ASN A 54 1.73 6.18 -14.23
C ASN A 54 0.97 7.27 -13.49
N TRP A 55 1.15 7.35 -12.18
CA TRP A 55 0.66 8.48 -11.38
C TRP A 55 1.85 9.21 -10.78
N THR A 56 1.78 10.54 -10.73
CA THR A 56 2.73 11.34 -9.96
C THR A 56 1.99 11.88 -8.73
N ILE A 57 2.51 11.60 -7.54
CA ILE A 57 2.01 12.21 -6.30
C ILE A 57 2.87 13.41 -5.92
N VAL A 58 2.22 14.45 -5.43
CA VAL A 58 2.81 15.76 -5.12
C VAL A 58 2.46 16.16 -3.69
N ASP A 59 3.46 16.59 -2.92
CA ASP A 59 3.23 17.12 -1.56
C ASP A 59 3.00 18.64 -1.55
N SER A 60 2.72 19.19 -0.36
CA SER A 60 2.44 20.62 -0.18
C SER A 60 3.60 21.55 -0.54
N ILE A 61 4.84 21.04 -0.53
CA ILE A 61 6.05 21.79 -0.90
C ILE A 61 6.52 21.45 -2.33
N ARG A 62 5.66 20.82 -3.13
CA ARG A 62 5.86 20.46 -4.54
C ARG A 62 6.94 19.41 -4.81
N ASN A 63 7.34 18.62 -3.81
CA ASN A 63 8.10 17.42 -4.09
C ASN A 63 7.22 16.42 -4.85
N LYS A 64 7.84 15.66 -5.75
CA LYS A 64 7.15 14.68 -6.58
C LYS A 64 7.67 13.28 -6.36
N ARG A 65 6.80 12.28 -6.49
CA ARG A 65 7.15 10.87 -6.61
C ARG A 65 6.28 10.20 -7.67
N ASN A 66 6.89 9.37 -8.50
CA ASN A 66 6.18 8.59 -9.50
C ASN A 66 5.78 7.23 -8.92
N LEU A 67 4.60 6.78 -9.26
CA LEU A 67 4.01 5.49 -8.90
C LEU A 67 3.69 4.74 -10.19
N TYR A 68 4.10 3.48 -10.26
CA TYR A 68 4.02 2.65 -11.46
C TYR A 68 3.06 1.48 -11.25
N PHE A 69 1.98 1.43 -12.02
CA PHE A 69 0.90 0.45 -11.99
C PHE A 69 0.87 -0.36 -13.30
N ASP A 70 1.99 -0.99 -13.61
CA ASP A 70 2.30 -1.78 -14.80
C ASP A 70 2.29 -3.29 -14.44
N LEU A 71 1.14 -3.75 -13.94
CA LEU A 71 0.88 -5.14 -13.59
C LEU A 71 -0.14 -5.73 -14.59
N ASP A 72 0.16 -5.64 -15.89
CA ASP A 72 -0.77 -6.05 -16.97
C ASP A 72 -1.16 -7.53 -16.90
N THR A 73 -0.24 -8.39 -16.44
CA THR A 73 -0.48 -9.82 -16.19
C THR A 73 -1.42 -10.06 -14.99
N TYR A 74 -1.59 -9.07 -14.11
CA TYR A 74 -2.39 -9.16 -12.88
C TYR A 74 -3.36 -7.96 -12.75
N PRO A 75 -4.31 -7.79 -13.67
CA PRO A 75 -5.14 -6.57 -13.76
C PRO A 75 -5.98 -6.31 -12.49
N ASP A 76 -6.48 -7.37 -11.86
CA ASP A 76 -7.24 -7.28 -10.60
C ASP A 76 -6.34 -6.79 -9.45
N LEU A 77 -5.13 -7.34 -9.34
CA LEU A 77 -4.15 -6.91 -8.33
C LEU A 77 -3.63 -5.49 -8.63
N ASN A 78 -3.54 -5.10 -9.90
CA ASN A 78 -3.18 -3.74 -10.28
C ASN A 78 -4.24 -2.73 -9.80
N SER A 79 -5.52 -3.06 -10.02
CA SER A 79 -6.65 -2.26 -9.55
C SER A 79 -6.70 -2.21 -8.01
N ALA A 80 -6.50 -3.35 -7.36
CA ALA A 80 -6.40 -3.42 -5.89
C ALA A 80 -5.24 -2.58 -5.35
N LEU A 81 -4.07 -2.61 -5.99
CA LEU A 81 -2.93 -1.79 -5.60
C LEU A 81 -3.23 -0.29 -5.72
N LYS A 82 -3.89 0.15 -6.80
CA LYS A 82 -4.35 1.54 -6.93
C LYS A 82 -5.29 1.94 -5.80
N CYS A 83 -6.28 1.10 -5.48
CA CYS A 83 -7.20 1.33 -4.37
C CYS A 83 -6.46 1.40 -3.02
N PHE A 84 -5.52 0.49 -2.79
CA PHE A 84 -4.71 0.47 -1.57
C PHE A 84 -3.88 1.76 -1.42
N ILE A 85 -3.30 2.26 -2.51
CA ILE A 85 -2.56 3.52 -2.52
C ILE A 85 -3.46 4.74 -2.29
N ILE A 86 -4.68 4.75 -2.82
CA ILE A 86 -5.67 5.80 -2.52
C ILE A 86 -5.97 5.87 -1.02
N ILE A 87 -6.05 4.72 -0.32
CA ILE A 87 -6.21 4.69 1.14
C ILE A 87 -4.99 5.34 1.81
N GLN A 88 -3.76 5.00 1.40
CA GLN A 88 -2.55 5.61 1.98
C GLN A 88 -2.49 7.13 1.77
N ILE A 89 -2.88 7.62 0.59
CA ILE A 89 -2.99 9.05 0.29
C ILE A 89 -4.05 9.70 1.21
N SER A 90 -5.18 9.03 1.40
CA SER A 90 -6.28 9.52 2.24
C SER A 90 -5.93 9.59 3.73
N SER A 91 -5.04 8.72 4.18
CA SER A 91 -4.49 8.72 5.54
C SER A 91 -3.36 9.75 5.77
N ASN A 92 -3.10 10.65 4.80
CA ASN A 92 -2.08 11.71 4.88
C ASN A 92 -0.65 11.21 5.14
N PHE A 93 -0.30 10.00 4.66
CA PHE A 93 1.10 9.57 4.67
C PHE A 93 1.96 10.43 3.75
N THR A 94 3.27 10.50 4.03
CA THR A 94 4.21 11.25 3.19
C THR A 94 4.34 10.63 1.80
N ILE A 95 4.67 11.41 0.79
CA ILE A 95 4.83 10.89 -0.58
C ILE A 95 5.96 9.85 -0.69
N GLN A 96 7.02 9.96 0.14
CA GLN A 96 8.07 8.94 0.22
C GLN A 96 7.53 7.63 0.78
N HIS A 97 6.69 7.71 1.82
CA HIS A 97 6.05 6.55 2.40
C HIS A 97 5.13 5.87 1.39
N ILE A 98 4.25 6.62 0.73
CA ILE A 98 3.31 6.09 -0.25
C ILE A 98 4.05 5.41 -1.41
N ALA A 99 5.11 6.03 -1.94
CA ALA A 99 5.93 5.43 -2.99
C ALA A 99 6.63 4.14 -2.54
N PHE A 100 7.10 4.09 -1.28
CA PHE A 100 7.64 2.88 -0.69
C PHE A 100 6.59 1.77 -0.60
N VAL A 101 5.38 2.07 -0.12
CA VAL A 101 4.27 1.10 -0.01
C VAL A 101 3.90 0.56 -1.39
N GLN A 102 3.78 1.44 -2.38
CA GLN A 102 3.44 1.08 -3.76
C GLN A 102 4.49 0.16 -4.37
N SER A 103 5.76 0.57 -4.34
CA SER A 103 6.86 -0.24 -4.88
C SER A 103 7.00 -1.58 -4.17
N THR A 104 6.80 -1.62 -2.86
CA THR A 104 6.82 -2.84 -2.04
C THR A 104 5.74 -3.83 -2.48
N ALA A 105 4.48 -3.40 -2.48
CA ALA A 105 3.36 -4.27 -2.83
C ALA A 105 3.45 -4.73 -4.30
N ARG A 106 3.82 -3.82 -5.22
CA ARG A 106 4.09 -4.16 -6.62
C ARG A 106 5.18 -5.22 -6.75
N LYS A 107 6.30 -5.05 -6.05
CA LYS A 107 7.42 -5.99 -6.08
C LYS A 107 7.02 -7.36 -5.53
N ALA A 108 6.25 -7.39 -4.45
CA ALA A 108 5.73 -8.62 -3.88
C ALA A 108 4.80 -9.35 -4.88
N ILE A 109 3.88 -8.64 -5.54
CA ILE A 109 3.02 -9.21 -6.58
C ILE A 109 3.86 -9.85 -7.70
N ILE A 110 4.89 -9.15 -8.19
CA ILE A 110 5.74 -9.65 -9.28
C ILE A 110 6.54 -10.88 -8.86
N LEU A 111 7.22 -10.82 -7.71
CA LEU A 111 8.06 -11.93 -7.22
C LEU A 111 7.25 -13.20 -6.97
N THR A 112 6.01 -13.03 -6.51
CA THR A 112 5.14 -14.13 -6.12
C THR A 112 4.20 -14.59 -7.23
N GLU A 113 4.36 -14.01 -8.42
CA GLU A 113 3.49 -14.25 -9.58
C GLU A 113 1.99 -14.09 -9.28
N GLY A 114 1.65 -13.03 -8.54
CA GLY A 114 0.28 -12.79 -8.06
C GLY A 114 -0.06 -13.56 -6.79
N PHE A 115 0.90 -13.75 -5.89
CA PHE A 115 0.77 -14.45 -4.61
C PHE A 115 0.39 -15.92 -4.74
N LYS A 116 0.96 -16.64 -5.70
CA LYS A 116 0.79 -18.09 -5.81
C LYS A 116 1.29 -18.80 -4.55
N GLU A 117 0.70 -19.95 -4.27
CA GLU A 117 0.93 -20.71 -3.04
C GLU A 117 2.36 -21.26 -2.92
N ASP A 118 2.92 -21.67 -4.05
CA ASP A 118 4.28 -22.21 -4.20
C ASP A 118 5.35 -21.12 -4.25
N LYS A 119 4.96 -19.84 -4.23
CA LYS A 119 5.86 -18.68 -4.41
C LYS A 119 6.25 -17.94 -3.13
N VAL A 120 5.96 -18.54 -1.98
CA VAL A 120 6.23 -17.90 -0.68
C VAL A 120 7.73 -17.78 -0.42
N ASP A 121 8.51 -18.78 -0.84
CA ASP A 121 9.95 -18.84 -0.58
C ASP A 121 10.71 -17.78 -1.39
N GLU A 122 10.27 -17.45 -2.60
CA GLU A 122 10.85 -16.38 -3.43
C GLU A 122 10.72 -15.00 -2.78
N LEU A 123 9.59 -14.74 -2.12
CA LEU A 123 9.39 -13.50 -1.38
C LEU A 123 10.29 -13.44 -0.14
N GLU A 124 10.41 -14.56 0.58
CA GLU A 124 11.28 -14.70 1.74
C GLU A 124 12.75 -14.50 1.37
N GLU A 125 13.26 -15.21 0.36
CA GLU A 125 14.62 -15.07 -0.14
C GLU A 125 14.95 -13.63 -0.56
N TYR A 126 14.00 -12.96 -1.22
CA TYR A 126 14.17 -11.56 -1.56
C TYR A 126 14.23 -10.68 -0.32
N ALA A 127 13.34 -10.89 0.65
CA ALA A 127 13.32 -10.13 1.90
C ALA A 127 14.63 -10.32 2.70
N GLN A 128 15.22 -11.52 2.68
CA GLN A 128 16.50 -11.81 3.32
C GLN A 128 17.67 -11.01 2.72
N LYS A 129 17.62 -10.67 1.43
CA LYS A 129 18.64 -9.84 0.76
C LYS A 129 18.54 -8.36 1.12
N LEU A 130 17.43 -7.91 1.71
CA LEU A 130 17.23 -6.53 2.12
C LEU A 130 17.87 -6.25 3.49
N GLY A 131 18.34 -5.02 3.67
CA GLY A 131 18.70 -4.50 4.99
C GLY A 131 17.50 -4.45 5.94
N TYR A 132 17.76 -4.53 7.24
CA TYR A 132 16.76 -4.75 8.28
C TYR A 132 15.51 -3.86 8.17
N SER A 133 15.68 -2.54 8.11
CA SER A 133 14.56 -1.59 8.05
C SER A 133 13.70 -1.79 6.79
N SER A 134 14.33 -2.07 5.65
CA SER A 134 13.62 -2.31 4.39
C SER A 134 12.92 -3.66 4.38
N ARG A 135 13.54 -4.71 4.94
CA ARG A 135 12.92 -6.02 5.15
C ARG A 135 11.65 -5.91 5.99
N PHE A 136 11.75 -5.29 7.17
CA PHE A 136 10.62 -5.15 8.09
C PHE A 136 9.45 -4.39 7.47
N ARG A 137 9.74 -3.28 6.77
CA ARG A 137 8.69 -2.52 6.09
C ARG A 137 8.10 -3.30 4.91
N MET A 138 8.92 -4.01 4.14
CA MET A 138 8.44 -4.86 3.04
C MET A 138 7.40 -5.86 3.52
N ILE A 139 7.73 -6.56 4.60
CA ILE A 139 6.89 -7.54 5.29
C ILE A 139 5.55 -6.92 5.69
N ILE A 140 5.58 -5.82 6.45
CA ILE A 140 4.37 -5.19 6.96
C ILE A 140 3.43 -4.78 5.83
N TYR A 141 3.94 -4.12 4.79
CA TYR A 141 3.07 -3.62 3.72
C TYR A 141 2.61 -4.71 2.77
N THR A 142 3.36 -5.81 2.63
CA THR A 142 2.87 -6.99 1.93
C THR A 142 1.72 -7.64 2.70
N ASN A 143 1.85 -7.84 4.02
CA ASN A 143 0.79 -8.44 4.83
C ASN A 143 -0.45 -7.56 4.90
N LYS A 144 -0.28 -6.24 5.07
CA LYS A 144 -1.40 -5.28 4.99
C LYS A 144 -2.11 -5.33 3.64
N PHE A 145 -1.36 -5.45 2.54
CA PHE A 145 -1.97 -5.58 1.21
C PHE A 145 -2.72 -6.90 1.06
N LEU A 146 -2.15 -8.02 1.49
CA LEU A 146 -2.80 -9.34 1.47
C LEU A 146 -4.07 -9.39 2.33
N GLN A 147 -4.06 -8.71 3.48
CA GLN A 147 -5.24 -8.53 4.33
C GLN A 147 -6.29 -7.68 3.63
N PHE A 148 -5.89 -6.56 3.02
CA PHE A 148 -6.78 -5.66 2.28
C PHE A 148 -7.51 -6.38 1.14
N ILE A 149 -6.82 -7.21 0.37
CA ILE A 149 -7.43 -7.98 -0.74
C ILE A 149 -8.07 -9.30 -0.29
N GLU A 150 -8.09 -9.58 1.01
CA GLU A 150 -8.54 -10.85 1.59
C GLU A 150 -7.95 -12.08 0.90
N HIS A 151 -6.64 -12.05 0.60
CA HIS A 151 -6.02 -13.08 -0.22
C HIS A 151 -6.13 -14.47 0.42
N ARG A 152 -6.51 -15.49 -0.37
CA ARG A 152 -6.70 -16.88 0.11
C ARG A 152 -5.46 -17.47 0.80
N TYR A 153 -4.26 -17.05 0.39
CA TYR A 153 -3.00 -17.53 0.94
C TYR A 153 -2.35 -16.58 1.94
N LYS A 154 -3.06 -15.55 2.42
CA LYS A 154 -2.50 -14.53 3.32
C LYS A 154 -1.79 -15.14 4.55
N ASN A 155 -2.35 -16.19 5.14
CA ASN A 155 -1.76 -16.85 6.32
C ASN A 155 -0.44 -17.57 6.00
N LYS A 156 -0.26 -18.11 4.79
CA LYS A 156 0.99 -18.77 4.40
C LYS A 156 2.12 -17.76 4.25
N TYR A 157 1.81 -16.61 3.66
CA TYR A 157 2.72 -15.48 3.59
C TYR A 157 2.98 -14.88 4.98
N ASP A 158 1.99 -14.83 5.87
CA ASP A 158 2.16 -14.31 7.23
C ASP A 158 3.09 -15.20 8.08
N VAL A 159 2.82 -16.51 8.18
CA VAL A 159 3.55 -17.44 9.06
C VAL A 159 5.03 -17.60 8.69
N LYS A 160 5.36 -17.76 7.40
CA LYS A 160 6.76 -17.86 6.96
C LYS A 160 7.53 -16.56 7.12
N ILE A 161 6.84 -15.43 7.19
CA ILE A 161 7.45 -14.14 7.40
C ILE A 161 7.58 -13.80 8.89
N SER A 162 6.66 -14.28 9.74
CA SER A 162 6.74 -14.15 11.21
C SER A 162 7.91 -14.91 11.81
N SER A 163 8.29 -16.07 11.26
CA SER A 163 9.51 -16.78 11.70
C SER A 163 10.77 -15.92 11.54
N LEU A 164 10.84 -15.06 10.51
CA LEU A 164 11.91 -14.09 10.33
C LEU A 164 11.89 -12.98 11.41
N GLN A 165 10.70 -12.61 11.91
CA GLN A 165 10.54 -11.65 13.01
C GLN A 165 10.92 -12.28 14.36
N GLU A 166 10.59 -13.55 14.60
CA GLU A 166 10.94 -14.27 15.83
C GLU A 166 12.45 -14.56 15.94
N MET A 167 13.09 -14.98 14.84
CA MET A 167 14.55 -15.09 14.76
C MET A 167 15.24 -13.76 15.10
N TYR A 168 14.62 -12.65 14.73
CA TYR A 168 15.11 -11.31 15.02
C TYR A 168 14.97 -10.92 16.50
N ASN A 169 13.84 -11.23 17.14
CA ASN A 169 13.64 -10.96 18.57
C ASN A 169 14.64 -11.74 19.44
N LYS A 170 14.89 -13.01 19.11
CA LYS A 170 15.92 -13.82 19.80
C LYS A 170 17.33 -13.22 19.69
N ASN A 171 17.70 -12.66 18.53
CA ASN A 171 19.02 -12.05 18.36
C ASN A 171 19.20 -10.72 19.11
N ARG A 172 18.11 -10.07 19.55
CA ARG A 172 18.16 -8.90 20.44
C ARG A 172 18.34 -9.28 21.90
N ASP A 173 17.70 -10.37 22.34
CA ASP A 173 17.81 -10.87 23.71
C ASP A 173 19.19 -11.48 24.01
N CYS A 174 19.98 -11.81 22.98
CA CYS A 174 21.35 -12.30 23.12
C CYS A 174 22.44 -11.21 23.16
N ILE A 175 22.07 -9.92 23.15
CA ILE A 175 23.02 -8.77 23.26
C ILE A 175 22.81 -8.02 24.59
N VAL A 176 22.55 -8.75 25.67
CA VAL A 176 22.53 -8.20 27.04
C VAL A 176 23.60 -8.88 27.88
#